data_AF-A0A1G9CZJ9-F1
#
_entry.id   AF-A0A1G9CZJ9-F1
#
_cell.length_a   1.000
_cell.length_b   1.000
_cell.length_c   1.000
_cell.angle_alpha   90.00
_cell.angle_beta   90.00
_cell.angle_gamma   90.00
#
_symmetry.space_group_name_H-M   'P 1'
#
loop_
_entity.id
_entity.type
_entity.pdbx_description
1 polymer ?
#
loop_
_entity_poly.entity_id
_entity_poly.type
_entity_poly.pdbx_seq_one_letter_code
_entity_poly.pdbx_strand_id
1 'polypeptide(L)'
;MKRQIIIYHKSISLVCFMAICFATKAQEVTKLIQASVQVSRPTSALLEVTSIGYGAALKGMYGFGSDNQQVTLEGGYNRFPVKKLPANIQAYYSAVPIYAGYRYIIKRYTLEAQAGISLNRIIGRNTMRSMSRNETDFGWALAVGYLLKNFEVGLRYHNSDVKNTEDNLTFLGIRMAYNIKL
;
A
#
# COMPACT_ATOMS: atom_id res chain seq x y z
N MET A 1 29.12 -20.84 48.82
CA MET A 1 28.32 -19.65 48.44
C MET A 1 28.39 -19.45 46.93
N LYS A 2 27.42 -19.94 46.14
CA LYS A 2 27.21 -19.59 44.73
C LYS A 2 25.70 -19.64 44.42
N ARG A 3 25.11 -18.49 44.07
CA ARG A 3 23.69 -18.32 43.74
C ARG A 3 23.42 -18.87 42.33
N GLN A 4 22.35 -19.66 42.19
CA GLN A 4 21.75 -19.95 40.89
C GLN A 4 20.80 -18.80 40.50
N ILE A 5 21.01 -18.23 39.33
CA ILE A 5 20.07 -17.31 38.67
C ILE A 5 19.38 -18.16 37.59
N ILE A 6 18.14 -18.58 37.88
CA ILE A 6 17.33 -19.36 36.94
C ILE A 6 16.57 -18.38 36.03
N ILE A 7 16.62 -18.71 34.74
CA ILE A 7 16.19 -17.93 33.58
C ILE A 7 14.64 -17.91 33.51
N TYR A 8 14.03 -16.73 33.65
CA TYR A 8 12.56 -16.52 33.59
C TYR A 8 12.06 -15.80 32.31
N HIS A 9 12.86 -15.70 31.24
CA HIS A 9 12.47 -14.91 30.06
C HIS A 9 11.45 -15.58 29.12
N LYS A 10 11.38 -16.92 29.05
CA LYS A 10 10.46 -17.61 28.12
C LYS A 10 8.99 -17.59 28.58
N SER A 11 8.74 -17.59 29.90
CA SER A 11 7.37 -17.66 30.44
C SER A 11 6.62 -16.33 30.36
N ILE A 12 7.33 -15.20 30.34
CA ILE A 12 6.73 -13.86 30.28
C ILE A 12 6.18 -13.55 28.88
N SER A 13 6.84 -14.01 27.81
CA SER A 13 6.34 -13.83 26.43
C SER A 13 5.02 -14.59 26.18
N LEU A 14 4.86 -15.77 26.78
CA LEU A 14 3.65 -16.58 26.59
C LEU A 14 2.43 -15.97 27.30
N VAL A 15 2.64 -15.40 28.50
CA VAL A 15 1.57 -14.76 29.29
C VAL A 15 1.11 -13.44 28.63
N CYS A 16 2.02 -12.67 28.03
CA CYS A 16 1.66 -11.47 27.26
C CYS A 16 0.84 -11.81 26.01
N PHE A 17 1.12 -12.93 25.33
CA PHE A 17 0.38 -13.35 24.14
C PHE A 17 -1.05 -13.83 24.49
N MET A 18 -1.22 -14.48 25.65
CA MET A 18 -2.51 -15.02 26.08
C MET A 18 -3.46 -13.96 26.66
N ALA A 19 -2.93 -12.88 27.25
CA ALA A 19 -3.72 -11.77 27.78
C ALA A 19 -4.43 -10.95 26.67
N ILE A 20 -3.89 -10.94 25.45
CA ILE A 20 -4.48 -10.24 24.29
C ILE A 20 -5.77 -10.96 23.82
N CYS A 21 -5.90 -12.27 24.07
CA CYS A 21 -7.04 -13.06 23.60
C CYS A 21 -8.34 -12.84 24.37
N PHE A 22 -8.29 -12.30 25.60
CA PHE A 22 -9.47 -12.20 26.48
C PHE A 22 -10.14 -10.82 26.54
N ALA A 23 -9.62 -9.83 25.82
CA ALA A 23 -10.14 -8.46 25.83
C ALA A 23 -11.06 -8.11 24.64
N THR A 24 -11.46 -9.10 23.84
CA THR A 24 -12.35 -8.90 22.68
C THR A 24 -13.80 -8.69 23.13
N LYS A 25 -14.12 -7.45 23.52
CA LYS A 25 -15.51 -6.99 23.44
C LYS A 25 -15.92 -7.04 21.98
N ALA A 26 -17.02 -7.74 21.68
CA ALA A 26 -17.69 -7.73 20.39
C ALA A 26 -18.25 -6.32 20.14
N GLN A 27 -17.38 -5.40 19.72
CA GLN A 27 -17.75 -4.08 19.21
C GLN A 27 -18.21 -4.27 17.76
N GLU A 28 -19.21 -3.48 17.32
CA GLU A 28 -19.77 -3.59 15.97
C GLU A 28 -18.67 -3.46 14.92
N VAL A 29 -18.35 -4.59 14.29
CA VAL A 29 -17.27 -4.67 13.33
C VAL A 29 -17.74 -4.04 12.03
N THR A 30 -17.18 -2.89 11.68
CA THR A 30 -17.44 -2.27 10.37
C THR A 30 -16.64 -2.98 9.29
N LYS A 31 -17.32 -3.65 8.34
CA LYS A 31 -16.68 -4.26 7.15
C LYS A 31 -16.95 -3.39 5.92
N LEU A 32 -15.88 -3.06 5.20
CA LEU A 32 -15.95 -2.17 4.05
C LEU A 32 -15.12 -2.73 2.90
N ILE A 33 -15.60 -2.53 1.68
CA ILE A 33 -14.78 -2.62 0.46
C ILE A 33 -14.64 -1.21 -0.10
N GLN A 34 -13.43 -0.85 -0.50
CA GLN A 34 -13.14 0.42 -1.15
C GLN A 34 -12.59 0.16 -2.55
N ALA A 35 -13.22 0.76 -3.56
CA ALA A 35 -12.70 0.81 -4.93
C ALA A 35 -12.13 2.19 -5.19
N SER A 36 -10.97 2.27 -5.83
CA SER A 36 -10.27 3.54 -6.02
C SER A 36 -9.60 3.66 -7.38
N VAL A 37 -9.47 4.91 -7.81
CA VAL A 37 -8.65 5.33 -8.95
C VAL A 37 -7.66 6.39 -8.48
N GLN A 38 -6.49 6.43 -9.11
CA GLN A 38 -5.46 7.41 -8.79
C GLN A 38 -4.74 7.93 -10.02
N VAL A 39 -4.30 9.18 -9.91
CA VAL A 39 -3.35 9.80 -10.83
C VAL A 39 -2.09 10.07 -10.03
N SER A 40 -0.93 9.71 -10.56
CA SER A 40 0.32 9.66 -9.80
C SER A 40 1.48 10.31 -10.53
N ARG A 41 2.26 11.09 -9.80
CA ARG A 41 3.50 11.69 -10.28
C ARG A 41 4.69 10.95 -9.65
N PRO A 42 5.59 10.36 -10.46
CA PRO A 42 6.86 9.84 -9.97
C PRO A 42 7.69 10.94 -9.30
N THR A 43 8.43 10.63 -8.24
CA THR A 43 9.19 11.61 -7.44
C THR A 43 10.70 11.33 -7.33
N SER A 44 11.18 10.23 -7.91
CA SER A 44 12.61 9.82 -7.96
C SER A 44 13.17 9.89 -9.40
N ALA A 45 14.25 9.17 -9.70
CA ALA A 45 14.83 9.00 -11.04
C ALA A 45 13.79 8.65 -12.12
N LEU A 46 12.72 7.93 -11.75
CA LEU A 46 11.59 7.69 -12.66
C LEU A 46 10.91 8.95 -13.19
N LEU A 47 10.97 10.09 -12.52
CA LEU A 47 10.37 11.34 -13.01
C LEU A 47 11.01 11.80 -14.34
N GLU A 48 12.30 11.52 -14.52
CA GLU A 48 13.04 11.90 -15.73
C GLU A 48 12.63 11.05 -16.92
N VAL A 49 12.37 9.77 -16.68
CA VAL A 49 12.09 8.77 -17.72
C VAL A 49 10.60 8.49 -17.92
N THR A 50 9.73 8.78 -16.96
CA THR A 50 8.29 8.49 -17.04
C THR A 50 7.39 9.70 -16.88
N SER A 51 6.21 9.63 -17.48
CA SER A 51 5.13 10.61 -17.40
C SER A 51 4.24 10.39 -16.17
N ILE A 52 3.24 11.25 -16.00
CA ILE A 52 2.15 11.03 -15.04
C ILE A 52 1.56 9.65 -15.30
N GLY A 53 1.46 8.88 -14.23
CA GLY A 53 0.85 7.57 -14.22
C GLY A 53 -0.59 7.60 -13.73
N TYR A 54 -1.27 6.47 -13.92
CA TYR A 54 -2.62 6.26 -13.46
C TYR A 54 -2.74 4.84 -12.91
N GLY A 55 -3.71 4.63 -12.02
CA GLY A 55 -3.91 3.35 -11.38
C GLY A 55 -5.29 3.18 -10.78
N ALA A 56 -5.56 1.96 -10.38
CA ALA A 56 -6.77 1.58 -9.66
C ALA A 56 -6.44 0.55 -8.59
N ALA A 57 -7.25 0.51 -7.53
CA ALA A 57 -7.07 -0.46 -6.46
C ALA A 57 -8.39 -0.86 -5.82
N LEU A 58 -8.42 -2.08 -5.29
CA LEU A 58 -9.46 -2.61 -4.42
C LEU A 58 -8.86 -2.83 -3.03
N LYS A 59 -9.62 -2.44 -2.01
CA LYS A 59 -9.22 -2.55 -0.62
C LYS A 59 -10.33 -3.14 0.23
N GLY A 60 -10.04 -4.23 0.93
CA GLY A 60 -10.84 -4.70 2.04
C GLY A 60 -10.44 -4.00 3.32
N MET A 61 -11.40 -3.59 4.13
CA MET A 61 -11.16 -2.94 5.41
C MET A 61 -12.03 -3.56 6.49
N TYR A 62 -11.41 -3.82 7.63
CA TYR A 62 -12.06 -4.40 8.80
C TYR A 62 -11.83 -3.47 9.99
N GLY A 63 -12.92 -2.88 10.48
CA GLY A 63 -12.93 -2.01 11.65
C GLY A 63 -12.86 -2.78 12.95
N PHE A 64 -12.10 -2.26 13.90
CA PHE A 64 -11.98 -2.83 15.25
C PHE A 64 -11.73 -1.71 16.28
N GLY A 65 -12.01 -1.99 17.55
CA GLY A 65 -11.92 -0.97 18.59
C GLY A 65 -13.07 0.05 18.50
N SER A 66 -12.79 1.30 18.85
CA SER A 66 -13.75 2.42 18.87
C SER A 66 -14.16 2.95 17.48
N ASP A 67 -14.34 2.08 16.49
CA ASP A 67 -14.66 2.35 15.06
C ASP A 67 -13.67 3.23 14.27
N ASN A 68 -12.73 3.89 14.96
CA ASN A 68 -11.74 4.76 14.35
C ASN A 68 -10.53 4.00 13.81
N GLN A 69 -10.41 2.69 14.06
CA GLN A 69 -9.26 1.88 13.66
C GLN A 69 -9.69 0.80 12.69
N GLN A 70 -8.91 0.60 11.64
CA GLN A 70 -9.18 -0.39 10.61
C GLN A 70 -7.89 -1.09 10.20
N VAL A 71 -7.95 -2.41 10.06
CA VAL A 71 -6.93 -3.15 9.31
C VAL A 71 -7.36 -3.19 7.86
N THR A 72 -6.41 -3.04 6.95
CA THR A 72 -6.67 -2.96 5.52
C THR A 72 -5.85 -3.97 4.76
N LEU A 73 -6.43 -4.54 3.71
CA LEU A 73 -5.70 -5.30 2.69
C LEU A 73 -6.06 -4.72 1.33
N GLU A 74 -5.06 -4.26 0.59
CA GLU A 74 -5.23 -3.58 -0.69
C GLU A 74 -4.45 -4.30 -1.79
N GLY A 75 -5.11 -4.53 -2.92
CA GLY A 75 -4.49 -4.92 -4.18
C GLY A 75 -4.70 -3.83 -5.22
N GLY A 76 -3.63 -3.40 -5.89
CA GLY A 76 -3.70 -2.31 -6.86
C GLY A 76 -2.98 -2.61 -8.17
N TYR A 77 -3.13 -1.69 -9.12
CA TYR A 77 -2.36 -1.63 -10.36
C TYR A 77 -2.06 -0.17 -10.67
N ASN A 78 -0.79 0.14 -10.90
CA ASN A 78 -0.32 1.45 -11.34
C ASN A 78 0.47 1.31 -12.64
N ARG A 79 0.33 2.29 -13.53
CA ARG A 79 1.05 2.32 -14.82
C ARG A 79 1.62 3.70 -15.09
N PHE A 80 2.88 3.74 -15.49
CA PHE A 80 3.65 4.95 -15.81
C PHE A 80 4.26 4.82 -17.21
N PRO A 81 3.76 5.55 -18.22
CA PRO A 81 4.33 5.55 -19.56
C PRO A 81 5.74 6.15 -19.58
N VAL A 82 6.66 5.57 -20.36
CA VAL A 82 8.01 6.11 -20.58
C VAL A 82 7.98 7.24 -21.60
N LYS A 83 8.73 8.31 -21.34
CA LYS A 83 8.83 9.52 -22.18
C LYS A 83 9.78 9.31 -23.35
N LYS A 84 9.60 10.14 -24.40
CA LYS A 84 10.57 10.34 -25.50
C LYS A 84 11.01 9.05 -26.21
N LEU A 85 10.08 8.14 -26.49
CA LEU A 85 10.34 6.94 -27.28
C LEU A 85 10.12 7.20 -28.77
N PRO A 86 10.86 6.52 -29.67
CA PRO A 86 10.56 6.49 -31.10
C PRO A 86 9.12 6.03 -31.36
N ALA A 87 8.49 6.51 -32.45
CA ALA A 87 7.06 6.30 -32.71
C ALA A 87 6.62 4.82 -32.78
N ASN A 88 7.53 3.91 -33.07
CA ASN A 88 7.30 2.46 -33.14
C ASN A 88 7.62 1.71 -31.83
N ILE A 89 8.01 2.41 -30.76
CA ILE A 89 8.38 1.82 -29.48
C ILE A 89 7.47 2.37 -28.38
N GLN A 90 6.83 1.47 -27.65
CA GLN A 90 6.08 1.80 -26.44
C GLN A 90 6.72 1.11 -25.25
N ALA A 91 7.01 1.86 -24.20
CA ALA A 91 7.42 1.30 -22.93
C ALA A 91 6.64 1.90 -21.77
N TYR A 92 6.41 1.08 -20.75
CA TYR A 92 5.76 1.51 -19.53
C TYR A 92 6.28 0.72 -18.34
N TYR A 93 6.36 1.41 -17.22
CA TYR A 93 6.50 0.82 -15.91
C TYR A 93 5.11 0.51 -15.36
N SER A 94 4.98 -0.62 -14.69
CA SER A 94 3.77 -0.96 -13.96
C SER A 94 4.10 -1.58 -12.62
N ALA A 95 3.25 -1.35 -11.63
CA ALA A 95 3.38 -1.93 -10.31
C ALA A 95 2.03 -2.50 -9.87
N VAL A 96 2.06 -3.73 -9.36
CA VAL A 96 0.92 -4.40 -8.73
C VAL A 96 1.23 -4.53 -7.24
N PRO A 97 0.87 -3.52 -6.42
CA PRO A 97 1.06 -3.61 -4.98
C PRO A 97 -0.01 -4.48 -4.33
N ILE A 98 0.42 -5.31 -3.37
CA ILE A 98 -0.42 -6.09 -2.47
C ILE A 98 0.03 -5.74 -1.05
N TYR A 99 -0.66 -4.79 -0.43
CA TYR A 99 -0.28 -4.21 0.85
C TYR A 99 -1.31 -4.46 1.94
N ALA A 100 -0.81 -4.84 3.12
CA ALA A 100 -1.57 -4.79 4.35
C ALA A 100 -1.29 -3.47 5.07
N GLY A 101 -2.24 -2.98 5.85
CA GLY A 101 -2.06 -1.69 6.51
C GLY A 101 -2.94 -1.46 7.72
N TYR A 102 -2.64 -0.36 8.39
CA TYR A 102 -3.40 0.17 9.50
C TYR A 102 -3.90 1.56 9.12
N ARG A 103 -5.19 1.77 9.31
CA ARG A 103 -5.89 3.01 9.02
C ARG A 103 -6.56 3.54 10.28
N TYR A 104 -6.35 4.82 10.53
CA TYR A 104 -6.96 5.57 11.62
C TYR A 104 -7.87 6.68 11.07
N ILE A 105 -9.03 6.87 11.68
CA ILE A 105 -10.04 7.84 11.28
C ILE A 105 -10.21 8.87 12.40
N ILE A 106 -9.98 10.13 12.09
CA ILE A 106 -10.17 11.27 12.99
C ILE A 106 -11.27 12.15 12.40
N LYS A 107 -12.50 12.00 12.94
CA LYS A 107 -13.71 12.64 12.39
C LYS A 107 -13.96 12.23 10.94
N ARG A 108 -13.46 13.03 9.98
CA ARG A 108 -13.55 12.78 8.54
C ARG A 108 -12.18 12.60 7.88
N TYR A 109 -11.10 12.84 8.61
CA TYR A 109 -9.75 12.66 8.10
C TYR A 109 -9.32 11.21 8.29
N THR A 110 -8.60 10.68 7.32
CA THR A 110 -8.06 9.32 7.35
C THR A 110 -6.55 9.41 7.28
N LEU A 111 -5.88 8.60 8.09
CA LEU A 111 -4.43 8.43 8.10
C LEU A 111 -4.19 6.94 7.93
N GLU A 112 -3.35 6.55 6.99
CA GLU A 112 -3.14 5.14 6.68
C GLU A 112 -1.68 4.88 6.36
N ALA A 113 -1.13 3.86 7.00
CA ALA A 113 0.17 3.31 6.69
C ALA A 113 -0.01 1.88 6.21
N GLN A 114 0.62 1.54 5.09
CA GLN A 114 0.55 0.22 4.48
C GLN A 114 1.95 -0.26 4.12
N ALA A 115 2.16 -1.56 4.11
CA ALA A 115 3.36 -2.20 3.63
C ALA A 115 3.08 -3.61 3.08
N GLY A 116 3.97 -4.12 2.25
CA GLY A 116 3.83 -5.45 1.68
C GLY A 116 4.71 -5.60 0.45
N ILE A 117 4.21 -6.34 -0.53
CA ILE A 117 4.96 -6.65 -1.76
C ILE A 117 4.42 -5.86 -2.95
N SER A 118 5.30 -5.47 -3.85
CA SER A 118 4.96 -4.90 -5.16
C SER A 118 5.57 -5.76 -6.25
N LEU A 119 4.74 -6.21 -7.18
CA LEU A 119 5.21 -6.84 -8.41
C LEU A 119 5.43 -5.74 -9.43
N ASN A 120 6.69 -5.36 -9.60
CA ASN A 120 7.14 -4.31 -10.49
C ASN A 120 7.47 -4.91 -11.85
N ARG A 121 7.07 -4.24 -12.92
CA ARG A 121 7.29 -4.72 -14.29
C ARG A 121 7.60 -3.57 -15.23
N ILE A 122 8.66 -3.75 -15.99
CA ILE A 122 9.03 -2.89 -17.11
C ILE A 122 8.68 -3.64 -18.39
N ILE A 123 7.84 -3.05 -19.25
CA ILE A 123 7.47 -3.64 -20.54
C ILE A 123 7.92 -2.69 -21.63
N GLY A 124 8.71 -3.20 -22.57
CA GLY A 124 9.06 -2.53 -23.83
C GLY A 124 8.51 -3.33 -25.01
N ARG A 125 7.78 -2.66 -25.90
CA ARG A 125 7.18 -3.25 -27.11
C ARG A 125 7.62 -2.46 -28.33
N ASN A 126 7.98 -3.18 -29.38
CA ASN A 126 8.06 -2.69 -30.75
C ASN A 126 7.17 -3.59 -31.63
N THR A 127 6.84 -3.15 -32.84
CA THR A 127 6.06 -3.82 -33.88
C THR A 127 6.38 -5.31 -34.08
N MET A 128 7.61 -5.75 -33.80
CA MET A 128 8.07 -7.13 -34.00
C MET A 128 8.35 -7.92 -32.71
N ARG A 129 8.59 -7.27 -31.56
CA ARG A 129 9.06 -7.93 -30.33
C ARG A 129 8.57 -7.23 -29.07
N SER A 130 8.29 -8.02 -28.03
CA SER A 130 7.98 -7.56 -26.67
C SER A 130 9.05 -8.09 -25.72
N MET A 131 9.62 -7.22 -24.91
CA MET A 131 10.52 -7.57 -23.81
C MET A 131 9.90 -7.11 -22.49
N SER A 132 10.06 -7.91 -21.44
CA SER A 132 9.67 -7.48 -20.10
C SER A 132 10.62 -7.98 -19.04
N ARG A 133 10.89 -7.12 -18.06
CA ARG A 133 11.60 -7.46 -16.83
C ARG A 133 10.61 -7.35 -15.67
N ASN A 134 10.58 -8.38 -14.82
CA ASN A 134 9.73 -8.42 -13.63
C ASN A 134 10.64 -8.42 -12.40
N GLU A 135 10.19 -7.73 -11.36
CA GLU A 135 10.86 -7.67 -10.07
C GLU A 135 9.81 -7.71 -8.96
N THR A 136 10.16 -8.30 -7.83
CA THR A 136 9.28 -8.39 -6.67
C THR A 136 9.99 -7.73 -5.51
N ASP A 137 9.42 -6.63 -5.06
CA ASP A 137 10.05 -5.79 -4.06
C ASP A 137 9.15 -5.59 -2.86
N PHE A 138 9.76 -5.36 -1.71
CA PHE A 138 9.03 -4.86 -0.56
C PHE A 138 8.79 -3.37 -0.74
N GLY A 139 7.61 -2.91 -0.39
CA GLY A 139 7.27 -1.50 -0.43
C GLY A 139 6.28 -1.10 0.65
N TRP A 140 6.09 0.21 0.75
CA TRP A 140 5.22 0.83 1.73
C TRP A 140 4.53 2.06 1.15
N ALA A 141 3.42 2.44 1.78
CA ALA A 141 2.68 3.62 1.41
C ALA A 141 2.16 4.34 2.65
N LEU A 142 2.15 5.67 2.57
CA LEU A 142 1.48 6.54 3.52
C LEU A 142 0.38 7.30 2.79
N ALA A 143 -0.81 7.29 3.34
CA ALA A 143 -1.95 7.99 2.77
C ALA A 143 -2.65 8.86 3.80
N VAL A 144 -3.11 10.01 3.33
CA VAL A 144 -3.99 10.91 4.07
C VAL A 144 -5.21 11.20 3.21
N GLY A 145 -6.40 11.18 3.79
CA GLY A 145 -7.63 11.35 3.04
C GLY A 145 -8.71 12.10 3.81
N TYR A 146 -9.76 12.47 3.08
CA TYR A 146 -10.94 13.12 3.60
C TYR A 146 -12.20 12.39 3.13
N LEU A 147 -13.04 12.00 4.08
CA LEU A 147 -14.28 11.26 3.87
C LEU A 147 -15.45 12.21 3.57
N LEU A 148 -16.02 12.03 2.39
CA LEU A 148 -17.20 12.71 1.85
C LEU A 148 -18.33 11.68 1.70
N LYS A 149 -19.01 11.35 2.79
CA LYS A 149 -20.00 10.25 2.84
C LYS A 149 -19.34 8.93 2.44
N ASN A 150 -19.71 8.39 1.28
CA ASN A 150 -19.16 7.17 0.72
C ASN A 150 -17.89 7.41 -0.10
N PHE A 151 -17.58 8.65 -0.46
CA PHE A 151 -16.36 8.97 -1.20
C PHE A 151 -15.20 9.32 -0.27
N GLU A 152 -13.99 9.03 -0.70
CA GLU A 152 -12.76 9.45 -0.05
C GLU A 152 -11.84 10.08 -1.11
N VAL A 153 -11.36 11.28 -0.85
CA VAL A 153 -10.32 11.92 -1.67
C VAL A 153 -9.08 12.06 -0.81
N GLY A 154 -7.92 11.75 -1.36
CA GLY A 154 -6.69 11.76 -0.55
C GLY A 154 -5.42 11.83 -1.36
N LEU A 155 -4.34 12.04 -0.63
CA LEU A 155 -2.97 11.94 -1.11
C LEU A 155 -2.37 10.62 -0.66
N ARG A 156 -1.53 10.04 -1.50
CA ARG A 156 -0.81 8.81 -1.19
C ARG A 156 0.62 8.92 -1.67
N TYR A 157 1.55 8.79 -0.75
CA TYR A 157 2.95 8.54 -1.05
C TYR A 157 3.18 7.04 -1.10
N HIS A 158 3.86 6.56 -2.14
CA HIS A 158 4.15 5.15 -2.34
C HIS A 158 5.63 4.99 -2.67
N ASN A 159 6.26 4.00 -2.05
CA ASN A 159 7.63 3.59 -2.33
C ASN A 159 7.67 2.06 -2.50
N SER A 160 8.10 1.60 -3.67
CA SER A 160 8.08 0.18 -4.05
C SER A 160 9.44 -0.52 -3.93
N ASP A 161 10.45 0.09 -3.32
CA ASP A 161 11.79 -0.51 -3.19
C ASP A 161 12.56 0.12 -2.02
N VAL A 162 12.95 -0.74 -1.07
CA VAL A 162 13.70 -0.38 0.15
C VAL A 162 15.21 -0.66 -0.01
N LYS A 163 15.64 -1.24 -1.13
CA LYS A 163 17.04 -1.68 -1.35
C LYS A 163 17.95 -0.60 -1.95
N ASN A 164 17.49 0.65 -2.10
CA ASN A 164 18.28 1.76 -2.62
C ASN A 164 18.89 1.50 -4.01
N THR A 165 18.18 0.75 -4.85
CA THR A 165 18.51 0.62 -6.27
C THR A 165 18.01 1.85 -7.04
N GLU A 166 18.76 2.32 -8.04
CA GLU A 166 18.42 3.57 -8.77
C GLU A 166 17.05 3.52 -9.48
N ASP A 167 16.46 2.32 -9.61
CA ASP A 167 15.17 2.05 -10.25
C ASP A 167 13.96 2.11 -9.28
N ASN A 168 14.14 2.64 -8.05
CA ASN A 168 13.09 2.73 -7.03
C ASN A 168 11.79 3.39 -7.53
N LEU A 169 10.71 2.62 -7.71
CA LEU A 169 9.39 3.16 -8.04
C LEU A 169 8.81 3.91 -6.83
N THR A 170 9.01 5.23 -6.84
CA THR A 170 8.46 6.13 -5.82
C THR A 170 7.58 7.18 -6.49
N PHE A 171 6.37 7.35 -5.97
CA PHE A 171 5.41 8.32 -6.52
C PHE A 171 4.49 8.91 -5.46
N LEU A 172 4.00 10.11 -5.78
CA LEU A 172 2.93 10.78 -5.06
C LEU A 172 1.66 10.76 -5.91
N GLY A 173 0.58 10.22 -5.35
CA GLY A 173 -0.71 10.08 -6.01
C GLY A 173 -1.81 10.90 -5.36
N ILE A 174 -2.71 11.40 -6.20
CA ILE A 174 -4.04 11.86 -5.79
C ILE A 174 -5.00 10.70 -6.05
N ARG A 175 -5.71 10.28 -5.01
CA ARG A 175 -6.64 9.14 -5.03
C ARG A 175 -8.07 9.62 -4.81
N MET A 176 -8.98 9.05 -5.58
CA MET A 176 -10.42 9.10 -5.32
C MET A 176 -10.93 7.67 -5.12
N ALA A 177 -11.71 7.46 -4.08
CA ALA A 177 -12.21 6.15 -3.71
C ALA A 177 -13.67 6.18 -3.31
N TYR A 178 -14.36 5.05 -3.49
CA TYR A 178 -15.74 4.83 -3.10
C TYR A 178 -15.83 3.66 -2.12
N ASN A 179 -16.48 3.88 -0.99
CA ASN A 179 -16.65 2.97 0.13
C ASN A 179 -18.02 2.29 0.07
N ILE A 180 -17.99 0.97 0.01
CA ILE A 180 -19.15 0.08 0.03
C ILE A 180 -19.15 -0.60 1.39
N LYS A 181 -20.20 -0.40 2.18
CA LYS A 181 -20.45 -1.14 3.42
C LYS A 181 -20.94 -2.54 3.06
N LEU A 182 -20.41 -3.55 3.75
CA LEU A 182 -20.82 -4.94 3.65
C LEU A 182 -21.77 -5.31 4.79
#